data_AF-A0A535G4F2-F1
#
_entry.id   AF-A0A535G4F2-F1
#
_cell.length_a   1.000
_cell.length_b   1.000
_cell.length_c   1.000
_cell.angle_alpha   90.00
_cell.angle_beta   90.00
_cell.angle_gamma   90.00
#
_symmetry.space_group_name_H-M   'P 1'
#
loop_
_entity.id
_entity.type
_entity.pdbx_description
1 polymer ?
#
loop_
_entity_poly.entity_id
_entity_poly.type
_entity_poly.pdbx_seq_one_letter_code
_entity_poly.pdbx_strand_id
1 'polypeptide(L)'
;MAKLRLVLSFIALSTLVMSSTAAAAHPSVVLDPAGDIGSTTPSYYDIVKAKIHATGGQSEDYKAIVFSMNLAVPIPELSSDTFFAANWLLDTNSARPGFEYNVIVRWCTTVTHPRCQPGPAHWEGALNDFTAGGIQTYVSKFEIDGDTVQLWLDPERIGSPSEFNWQGATRSRGAQPVPEDDTDIASFRR
;
A
#
# COMPACT_ATOMS: atom_id res chain seq x y z
N MET A 1 27.99 42.08 -21.89
CA MET A 1 27.99 40.60 -21.97
C MET A 1 27.24 39.90 -20.83
N ALA A 2 27.21 40.42 -19.59
CA ALA A 2 26.47 39.79 -18.49
C ALA A 2 24.93 39.77 -18.66
N LYS A 3 24.33 40.83 -19.22
CA LYS A 3 22.87 40.92 -19.49
C LYS A 3 22.35 39.89 -20.49
N LEU A 4 23.17 39.46 -21.46
CA LEU A 4 22.76 38.49 -22.49
C LEU A 4 22.70 37.06 -21.91
N ARG A 5 23.58 36.73 -20.95
CA ARG A 5 23.58 35.44 -20.26
C ARG A 5 22.35 35.24 -19.37
N LEU A 6 21.85 36.31 -18.74
CA LEU A 6 20.69 36.25 -17.85
C LEU A 6 19.38 35.93 -18.59
N VAL A 7 19.21 36.46 -19.82
CA VAL A 7 18.00 36.26 -20.63
C VAL A 7 17.95 34.83 -21.21
N LEU A 8 19.09 34.29 -21.62
CA LEU A 8 19.20 32.90 -22.12
C LEU A 8 18.94 31.87 -21.01
N SER A 9 19.38 32.12 -19.78
CA SER A 9 19.06 31.27 -18.62
C SER A 9 17.56 31.26 -18.32
N PHE A 10 16.87 32.40 -18.42
CA PHE A 10 15.43 32.47 -18.18
C PHE A 10 14.62 31.69 -19.21
N ILE A 11 15.02 31.72 -20.49
CA ILE A 11 14.35 30.96 -21.56
C ILE A 11 14.62 29.45 -21.42
N ALA A 12 15.82 29.05 -21.01
CA ALA A 12 16.15 27.65 -20.76
C ALA A 12 15.41 27.06 -19.53
N LEU A 13 15.19 27.88 -18.50
CA LEU A 13 14.37 27.49 -17.34
C LEU A 13 12.88 27.42 -17.69
N SER A 14 12.34 28.34 -18.48
CA SER A 14 10.93 28.29 -18.88
C SER A 14 10.62 27.18 -19.90
N THR A 15 11.57 26.77 -20.75
CA THR A 15 11.40 25.57 -21.58
C THR A 15 11.53 24.28 -20.78
N LEU A 16 12.34 24.22 -19.72
CA LEU A 16 12.40 23.04 -18.84
C LEU A 16 11.08 22.81 -18.08
N VAL A 17 10.42 23.88 -17.65
CA VAL A 17 9.15 23.83 -16.90
C VAL A 17 7.95 23.44 -17.78
N MET A 18 8.01 23.67 -19.10
CA MET A 18 6.93 23.30 -20.03
C MET A 18 7.16 21.98 -20.77
N SER A 19 8.37 21.39 -20.69
CA SER A 19 8.69 20.09 -21.30
C SER A 19 8.42 18.90 -20.38
N SER A 20 8.07 19.16 -19.13
CA SER A 20 7.66 18.12 -18.19
C SER A 20 6.19 17.79 -18.42
N THR A 21 5.90 17.11 -19.53
CA THR A 21 4.80 16.15 -19.54
C THR A 21 5.22 14.99 -18.64
N ALA A 22 5.26 15.24 -17.33
CA ALA A 22 5.11 14.19 -16.35
C ALA A 22 3.73 13.61 -16.63
N ALA A 23 3.68 12.45 -17.28
CA ALA A 23 2.50 11.60 -17.23
C ALA A 23 2.18 11.46 -15.74
N ALA A 24 1.13 12.15 -15.30
CA ALA A 24 0.82 12.31 -13.90
C ALA A 24 0.35 10.95 -13.38
N ALA A 25 1.27 10.19 -12.76
CA ALA A 25 0.88 9.10 -11.89
C ALA A 25 0.07 9.73 -10.74
N HIS A 26 -1.26 9.64 -10.83
CA HIS A 26 -2.13 10.23 -9.83
C HIS A 26 -2.16 9.32 -8.60
N PRO A 27 -1.64 9.75 -7.44
CA PRO A 27 -1.81 8.98 -6.23
C PRO A 27 -3.30 8.85 -5.90
N SER A 28 -3.73 7.65 -5.54
CA SER A 28 -5.04 7.40 -4.94
C SER A 28 -4.90 7.45 -3.44
N VAL A 29 -5.74 8.24 -2.75
CA VAL A 29 -5.63 8.49 -1.31
C VAL A 29 -7.03 8.39 -0.70
N VAL A 30 -7.13 7.69 0.41
CA VAL A 30 -8.29 7.70 1.31
C VAL A 30 -7.85 8.27 2.64
N LEU A 31 -8.64 9.20 3.16
CA LEU A 31 -8.50 9.71 4.53
C LEU A 31 -9.60 9.07 5.36
N ASP A 32 -9.24 8.71 6.58
CA ASP A 32 -10.12 7.99 7.48
C ASP A 32 -10.10 8.68 8.87
N PRO A 33 -11.25 8.88 9.54
CA PRO A 33 -11.30 9.63 10.79
C PRO A 33 -10.67 8.90 11.97
N ALA A 34 -9.59 9.45 12.53
CA ALA A 34 -8.99 8.91 13.75
C ALA A 34 -10.02 8.73 14.90
N GLY A 35 -9.98 7.57 15.54
CA GLY A 35 -10.76 7.20 16.71
C GLY A 35 -12.16 6.66 16.40
N ASP A 36 -12.44 6.31 15.14
CA ASP A 36 -13.72 5.70 14.72
C ASP A 36 -13.72 4.16 14.77
N ILE A 37 -12.57 3.57 15.10
CA ILE A 37 -12.42 2.15 15.38
C ILE A 37 -13.17 1.71 16.64
N GLY A 38 -13.42 0.41 16.78
CA GLY A 38 -14.06 -0.17 17.96
C GLY A 38 -13.34 0.20 19.27
N SER A 39 -14.09 0.56 20.32
CA SER A 39 -13.53 1.10 21.57
C SER A 39 -12.60 0.17 22.35
N THR A 40 -12.59 -1.13 22.03
CA THR A 40 -11.71 -2.13 22.63
C THR A 40 -10.51 -2.47 21.75
N THR A 41 -10.50 -1.97 20.52
CA THR A 41 -9.46 -2.22 19.54
C THR A 41 -8.28 -1.27 19.81
N PRO A 42 -7.03 -1.78 19.84
CA PRO A 42 -5.87 -0.91 20.02
C PRO A 42 -5.76 0.14 18.89
N SER A 43 -5.42 1.39 19.24
CA SER A 43 -5.35 2.49 18.27
C SER A 43 -4.28 2.34 17.19
N TYR A 44 -3.36 1.37 17.30
CA TYR A 44 -2.43 1.06 16.20
C TYR A 44 -3.10 0.22 15.09
N TYR A 45 -4.40 -0.10 15.19
CA TYR A 45 -5.20 -0.63 14.08
C TYR A 45 -6.03 0.46 13.36
N ASP A 46 -6.18 1.62 13.97
CA ASP A 46 -6.97 2.75 13.46
C ASP A 46 -6.22 3.40 12.31
N ILE A 47 -6.78 3.33 11.11
CA ILE A 47 -6.25 3.90 9.89
C ILE A 47 -6.62 5.38 9.90
N VAL A 48 -5.66 6.26 9.62
CA VAL A 48 -5.97 7.68 9.39
C VAL A 48 -5.81 8.07 7.92
N LYS A 49 -5.05 7.26 7.18
CA LYS A 49 -4.82 7.45 5.76
C LYS A 49 -4.33 6.19 5.10
N ALA A 50 -4.90 5.85 3.96
CA ALA A 50 -4.36 4.87 3.05
C ALA A 50 -4.03 5.51 1.69
N LYS A 51 -2.97 5.05 1.04
CA LYS A 51 -2.49 5.61 -0.23
C LYS A 51 -1.94 4.52 -1.14
N ILE A 52 -2.25 4.63 -2.43
CA ILE A 52 -1.60 3.89 -3.51
C ILE A 52 -1.01 4.88 -4.51
N HIS A 53 0.21 4.64 -4.98
CA HIS A 53 0.80 5.40 -6.08
C HIS A 53 1.79 4.55 -6.90
N ALA A 54 2.03 4.91 -8.17
CA ALA A 54 3.05 4.27 -8.98
C ALA A 54 4.41 4.97 -8.83
N THR A 55 5.50 4.19 -8.85
CA THR A 55 6.87 4.68 -9.08
C THR A 55 7.27 4.40 -10.52
N GLY A 56 7.83 5.39 -11.22
CA GLY A 56 8.44 5.21 -12.55
C GLY A 56 7.55 5.58 -13.74
N GLY A 57 7.77 6.79 -14.27
CA GLY A 57 7.24 7.26 -15.55
C GLY A 57 8.28 7.89 -16.49
N GLN A 58 9.55 8.03 -16.08
CA GLN A 58 10.57 8.76 -16.86
C GLN A 58 11.98 8.14 -16.91
N SER A 59 12.27 7.07 -16.16
CA SER A 59 13.53 6.30 -16.28
C SER A 59 13.28 4.83 -15.98
N GLU A 60 14.16 3.95 -16.45
CA GLU A 60 14.10 2.48 -16.34
C GLU A 60 14.23 1.94 -14.89
N ASP A 61 14.01 2.77 -13.88
CA ASP A 61 14.10 2.39 -12.47
C ASP A 61 12.78 1.75 -12.01
N TYR A 62 12.87 0.51 -11.53
CA TYR A 62 11.85 -0.30 -10.86
C TYR A 62 10.42 0.28 -10.84
N LYS A 63 9.59 -0.15 -11.80
CA LYS A 63 8.16 0.16 -11.84
C LYS A 63 7.46 -0.59 -10.71
N ALA A 64 6.93 0.12 -9.73
CA ALA A 64 6.19 -0.46 -8.62
C ALA A 64 4.86 0.25 -8.41
N ILE A 65 3.89 -0.46 -7.87
CA ILE A 65 2.79 0.12 -7.13
C ILE A 65 3.18 0.13 -5.67
N VAL A 66 3.15 1.29 -5.05
CA VAL A 66 3.49 1.50 -3.65
C VAL A 66 2.21 1.68 -2.87
N PHE A 67 2.00 0.75 -1.95
CA PHE A 67 0.90 0.71 -1.00
C PHE A 67 1.40 1.29 0.31
N SER A 68 0.64 2.23 0.88
CA SER A 68 1.00 2.89 2.13
C SER A 68 -0.23 3.08 3.01
N MET A 69 -0.04 2.92 4.31
CA MET A 69 -1.05 3.12 5.34
C MET A 69 -0.41 3.85 6.51
N ASN A 70 -1.06 4.91 6.97
CA ASN A 70 -0.73 5.62 8.20
C ASN A 70 -1.80 5.27 9.23
N LEU A 71 -1.35 4.92 10.42
CA LEU A 71 -2.18 4.57 11.56
C LEU A 71 -2.29 5.76 12.53
N ALA A 72 -3.30 5.76 13.41
CA ALA A 72 -3.53 6.87 14.33
C ALA A 72 -2.40 7.04 15.35
N VAL A 73 -1.69 5.95 15.68
CA VAL A 73 -0.53 5.95 16.56
C VAL A 73 0.54 4.97 16.06
N PRO A 74 1.82 5.13 16.48
CA PRO A 74 2.87 4.19 16.17
C PRO A 74 2.56 2.74 16.59
N ILE A 75 2.98 1.78 15.76
CA ILE A 75 2.90 0.36 16.10
C ILE A 75 3.91 0.09 17.23
N PRO A 76 3.46 -0.43 18.40
CA PRO A 76 4.37 -0.75 19.49
C PRO A 76 5.21 -2.00 19.16
N GLU A 77 6.16 -2.34 20.01
CA GLU A 77 6.79 -3.65 19.96
C GLU A 77 5.73 -4.75 20.20
N LEU A 78 5.53 -5.61 19.21
CA LEU A 78 4.48 -6.62 19.24
C LEU A 78 5.02 -7.94 19.83
N SER A 79 4.21 -8.60 20.65
CA SER A 79 4.54 -9.93 21.19
C SER A 79 4.35 -11.03 20.15
N SER A 80 4.91 -12.22 20.39
CA SER A 80 4.74 -13.39 19.50
C SER A 80 3.31 -13.88 19.36
N ASP A 81 2.46 -13.56 20.34
CA ASP A 81 1.05 -13.98 20.38
C ASP A 81 0.14 -12.97 19.69
N THR A 82 0.70 -11.84 19.24
CA THR A 82 -0.03 -10.82 18.49
C THR A 82 -0.06 -11.17 17.01
N PHE A 83 -1.22 -10.99 16.39
CA PHE A 83 -1.33 -10.89 14.94
C PHE A 83 -1.69 -9.46 14.59
N PHE A 84 -0.94 -8.86 13.68
CA PHE A 84 -1.29 -7.58 13.06
C PHE A 84 -1.13 -7.74 11.55
N ALA A 85 -2.05 -7.17 10.78
CA ALA A 85 -1.88 -7.04 9.34
C ALA A 85 -2.45 -5.72 8.81
N ALA A 86 -1.65 -5.00 8.04
CA ALA A 86 -2.11 -3.95 7.12
C ALA A 86 -2.37 -4.60 5.75
N ASN A 87 -3.58 -4.44 5.25
CA ASN A 87 -4.08 -5.07 4.04
C ASN A 87 -4.53 -3.99 3.05
N TRP A 88 -4.30 -4.27 1.76
CA TRP A 88 -4.94 -3.58 0.66
C TRP A 88 -5.65 -4.61 -0.20
N LEU A 89 -6.97 -4.57 -0.16
CA LEU A 89 -7.85 -5.45 -0.94
C LEU A 89 -8.05 -4.81 -2.30
N LEU A 90 -7.74 -5.53 -3.38
CA LEU A 90 -7.76 -4.99 -4.74
C LEU A 90 -8.83 -5.68 -5.58
N ASP A 91 -9.68 -4.88 -6.21
CA ASP A 91 -10.63 -5.25 -7.25
C ASP A 91 -10.09 -4.71 -8.58
N THR A 92 -9.34 -5.57 -9.25
CA THR A 92 -8.66 -5.35 -10.52
C THR A 92 -9.52 -5.72 -11.72
N ASN A 93 -10.67 -6.36 -11.50
CA ASN A 93 -11.55 -6.83 -12.55
C ASN A 93 -13.01 -6.48 -12.26
N SER A 94 -13.41 -5.28 -12.69
CA SER A 94 -14.78 -4.77 -12.56
C SER A 94 -15.87 -5.63 -13.22
N ALA A 95 -15.52 -6.62 -14.06
CA ALA A 95 -16.48 -7.58 -14.60
C ALA A 95 -16.85 -8.70 -13.61
N ARG A 96 -16.20 -8.78 -12.45
CA ARG A 96 -16.46 -9.77 -11.41
C ARG A 96 -16.67 -9.07 -10.07
N PRO A 97 -17.62 -9.54 -9.24
CA PRO A 97 -17.79 -9.00 -7.91
C PRO A 97 -16.73 -9.55 -6.94
N GLY A 98 -16.08 -8.66 -6.21
CA GLY A 98 -15.21 -8.98 -5.07
C GLY A 98 -13.74 -8.61 -5.29
N PHE A 99 -12.95 -8.70 -4.22
CA PHE A 99 -11.52 -8.46 -4.30
C PHE A 99 -10.79 -9.70 -4.83
N GLU A 100 -9.95 -9.53 -5.85
CA GLU A 100 -9.10 -10.60 -6.40
C GLU A 100 -7.80 -10.78 -5.63
N TYR A 101 -7.25 -9.69 -5.11
CA TYR A 101 -5.94 -9.68 -4.48
C TYR A 101 -6.00 -9.08 -3.09
N ASN A 102 -5.15 -9.58 -2.19
CA ASN A 102 -4.86 -8.93 -0.93
C ASN A 102 -3.34 -8.75 -0.80
N VAL A 103 -2.91 -7.50 -0.81
CA VAL A 103 -1.53 -7.10 -0.52
C VAL A 103 -1.41 -6.90 0.99
N ILE A 104 -0.41 -7.51 1.61
CA ILE A 104 -0.34 -7.64 3.07
C ILE A 104 1.05 -7.29 3.57
N VAL A 105 1.13 -6.49 4.62
CA VAL A 105 2.28 -6.46 5.54
C VAL A 105 1.78 -6.89 6.91
N ARG A 106 2.38 -7.93 7.50
CA ARG A 106 1.89 -8.49 8.76
C ARG A 106 2.98 -8.90 9.72
N TRP A 107 2.66 -8.82 11.01
CA TRP A 107 3.41 -9.42 12.10
C TRP A 107 2.71 -10.72 12.50
N CYS A 108 3.42 -11.85 12.39
CA CYS A 108 2.81 -13.15 12.68
C CYS A 108 3.81 -14.23 13.07
N THR A 109 3.25 -15.36 13.53
CA THR A 109 3.86 -16.68 13.59
C THR A 109 2.91 -17.68 12.94
N THR A 110 3.36 -18.92 12.72
CA THR A 110 2.45 -20.00 12.30
C THR A 110 1.38 -20.35 13.34
N VAL A 111 1.57 -19.93 14.61
CA VAL A 111 0.57 -20.05 15.68
C VAL A 111 -0.53 -19.00 15.52
N THR A 112 -0.16 -17.75 15.23
CA THR A 112 -1.13 -16.66 15.07
C THR A 112 -1.80 -16.65 13.69
N HIS A 113 -1.14 -17.19 12.65
CA HIS A 113 -1.71 -17.37 11.32
C HIS A 113 -1.06 -18.54 10.57
N PRO A 114 -1.82 -19.55 10.07
CA PRO A 114 -1.24 -20.77 9.48
C PRO A 114 -0.43 -20.54 8.19
N ARG A 115 -0.71 -19.48 7.44
CA ARG A 115 0.06 -19.06 6.25
C ARG A 115 1.29 -18.18 6.53
N CYS A 116 1.60 -17.88 7.78
CA CYS A 116 2.82 -17.14 8.12
C CYS A 116 4.06 -17.97 7.78
N GLN A 117 5.20 -17.36 7.46
CA GLN A 117 6.45 -18.12 7.34
C GLN A 117 6.76 -18.87 8.66
N PRO A 118 7.30 -20.09 8.58
CA PRO A 118 7.78 -20.79 9.77
C PRO A 118 8.90 -20.00 10.47
N GLY A 119 8.84 -19.90 11.79
CA GLY A 119 9.89 -19.29 12.59
C GLY A 119 9.36 -18.50 13.79
N PRO A 120 10.25 -17.77 14.48
CA PRO A 120 9.87 -16.78 15.48
C PRO A 120 8.96 -15.69 14.89
N ALA A 121 8.35 -14.90 15.75
CA ALA A 121 7.53 -13.77 15.32
C ALA A 121 8.35 -12.77 14.50
N HIS A 122 7.79 -12.33 13.38
CA HIS A 122 8.49 -11.47 12.43
C HIS A 122 7.49 -10.69 11.58
N TRP A 123 8.01 -9.66 10.91
CA TRP A 123 7.31 -8.96 9.84
C TRP A 123 7.53 -9.66 8.50
N GLU A 124 6.46 -9.80 7.73
CA GLU A 124 6.52 -10.29 6.35
C GLU A 124 5.55 -9.54 5.43
N GLY A 125 5.99 -9.33 4.19
CA GLY A 125 5.16 -8.85 3.10
C GLY A 125 4.66 -10.02 2.24
N ALA A 126 3.39 -9.98 1.85
CA ALA A 126 2.78 -11.03 1.04
C ALA A 126 1.71 -10.47 0.08
N LEU A 127 1.41 -11.26 -0.95
CA LEU A 127 0.29 -11.09 -1.86
C LEU A 127 -0.51 -12.40 -1.87
N ASN A 128 -1.78 -12.33 -1.51
CA ASN A 128 -2.73 -13.42 -1.73
C ASN A 128 -3.47 -13.18 -3.04
N ASP A 129 -3.50 -14.19 -3.90
CA ASP A 129 -4.32 -14.24 -5.11
C ASP A 129 -5.55 -15.12 -4.85
N PHE A 130 -6.69 -14.49 -4.60
CA PHE A 130 -7.95 -15.18 -4.35
C PHE A 130 -8.51 -15.85 -5.61
N THR A 131 -8.16 -15.37 -6.80
CA THR A 131 -8.56 -15.98 -8.07
C THR A 131 -7.86 -17.31 -8.31
N ALA A 132 -6.65 -17.46 -7.78
CA ALA A 132 -5.85 -18.68 -7.83
C ALA A 132 -6.05 -19.58 -6.59
N GLY A 133 -7.22 -19.52 -5.94
CA GLY A 133 -7.52 -20.34 -4.75
C GLY A 133 -6.85 -19.84 -3.46
N GLY A 134 -6.46 -18.56 -3.43
CA GLY A 134 -5.80 -17.95 -2.29
C GLY A 134 -4.32 -18.32 -2.21
N ILE A 135 -3.63 -18.54 -3.32
CA ILE A 135 -2.18 -18.76 -3.34
C ILE A 135 -1.50 -17.52 -2.76
N GLN A 136 -0.56 -17.74 -1.84
CA GLN A 136 0.25 -16.69 -1.24
C GLN A 136 1.62 -16.65 -1.89
N THR A 137 2.07 -15.46 -2.27
CA THR A 137 3.45 -15.19 -2.68
C THR A 137 4.06 -14.13 -1.79
N TYR A 138 5.34 -14.27 -1.45
CA TYR A 138 6.02 -13.31 -0.59
C TYR A 138 6.55 -12.12 -1.38
N VAL A 139 6.54 -10.96 -0.72
CA VAL A 139 7.04 -9.68 -1.22
C VAL A 139 8.14 -9.22 -0.28
N SER A 140 9.35 -9.04 -0.81
CA SER A 140 10.54 -8.74 -0.01
C SER A 140 10.72 -7.26 0.31
N LYS A 141 10.08 -6.36 -0.45
CA LYS A 141 10.24 -4.92 -0.28
C LYS A 141 9.01 -4.32 0.42
N PHE A 142 9.14 -4.14 1.73
CA PHE A 142 8.18 -3.48 2.60
C PHE A 142 8.93 -2.79 3.74
N GLU A 143 8.26 -1.84 4.40
CA GLU A 143 8.82 -1.05 5.49
C GLU A 143 7.75 -0.76 6.54
N ILE A 144 8.18 -0.73 7.81
CA ILE A 144 7.38 -0.29 8.95
C ILE A 144 8.21 0.77 9.66
N ASP A 145 7.70 2.00 9.71
CA ASP A 145 8.33 3.13 10.38
C ASP A 145 7.30 3.84 11.26
N GLY A 146 7.36 3.58 12.57
CA GLY A 146 6.42 4.14 13.54
C GLY A 146 4.96 3.75 13.24
N ASP A 147 4.18 4.71 12.77
CA ASP A 147 2.75 4.59 12.42
C ASP A 147 2.53 4.27 10.93
N THR A 148 3.61 4.13 10.16
CA THR A 148 3.56 4.02 8.71
C THR A 148 3.95 2.61 8.27
N VAL A 149 3.10 2.00 7.44
CA VAL A 149 3.35 0.71 6.80
C VAL A 149 3.39 0.91 5.29
N GLN A 150 4.41 0.38 4.62
CA GLN A 150 4.59 0.49 3.17
C GLN A 150 4.98 -0.84 2.53
N LEU A 151 4.52 -1.08 1.30
CA LEU A 151 4.91 -2.22 0.47
C LEU A 151 5.02 -1.81 -1.00
N TRP A 152 6.09 -2.26 -1.66
CA TRP A 152 6.34 -2.03 -3.09
C TRP A 152 6.08 -3.31 -3.87
N LEU A 153 5.09 -3.29 -4.76
CA LEU A 153 4.70 -4.43 -5.56
C LEU A 153 4.99 -4.19 -7.04
N ASP A 154 5.56 -5.18 -7.70
CA ASP A 154 5.62 -5.21 -9.17
C ASP A 154 4.18 -5.32 -9.74
N PRO A 155 3.74 -4.39 -10.59
CA PRO A 155 2.39 -4.41 -11.17
C PRO A 155 2.06 -5.71 -11.91
N GLU A 156 3.05 -6.41 -12.47
CA GLU A 156 2.82 -7.67 -13.18
C GLU A 156 2.23 -8.76 -12.27
N ARG A 157 2.49 -8.68 -10.96
CA ARG A 157 1.95 -9.64 -9.97
C ARG A 157 0.43 -9.60 -9.82
N ILE A 158 -0.21 -8.51 -10.28
CA ILE A 158 -1.66 -8.35 -10.27
C ILE A 158 -2.22 -8.18 -11.69
N GLY A 159 -1.47 -8.62 -12.71
CA GLY A 159 -1.91 -8.55 -14.11
C GLY A 159 -1.72 -7.19 -14.78
N SER A 160 -0.96 -6.26 -14.17
CA SER A 160 -0.69 -4.93 -14.71
C SER A 160 -1.93 -4.10 -15.11
N PRO A 161 -2.99 -4.01 -14.29
CA PRO A 161 -4.17 -3.20 -14.60
C PRO A 161 -3.81 -1.71 -14.71
N SER A 162 -4.41 -1.00 -15.66
CA SER A 162 -4.27 0.46 -15.78
C SER A 162 -5.07 1.22 -14.72
N GLU A 163 -6.14 0.59 -14.22
CA GLU A 163 -6.99 1.10 -13.16
C GLU A 163 -7.58 -0.06 -12.33
N PHE A 164 -7.87 0.19 -11.06
CA PHE A 164 -8.55 -0.76 -10.18
C PHE A 164 -9.14 -0.07 -8.95
N ASN A 165 -10.17 -0.68 -8.36
CA ASN A 165 -10.69 -0.28 -7.07
C ASN A 165 -9.93 -0.98 -5.95
N TRP A 166 -9.88 -0.35 -4.78
CA TRP A 166 -9.19 -0.89 -3.62
C TRP A 166 -9.77 -0.39 -2.31
N GLN A 167 -9.48 -1.13 -1.24
CA GLN A 167 -9.85 -0.77 0.13
C GLN A 167 -8.66 -1.03 1.07
N GLY A 168 -8.39 -0.10 1.98
CA GLY A 168 -7.43 -0.25 3.07
C GLY A 168 -8.07 -0.92 4.28
N ALA A 169 -7.31 -1.76 4.96
CA ALA A 169 -7.86 -2.67 5.95
C ALA A 169 -6.82 -3.08 7.01
N THR A 170 -7.10 -2.96 8.31
CA THR A 170 -6.27 -3.56 9.38
C THR A 170 -6.95 -4.76 10.04
N ARG A 171 -6.17 -5.75 10.48
CA ARG A 171 -6.71 -7.03 11.01
C ARG A 171 -5.91 -7.51 12.22
N SER A 172 -6.60 -7.86 13.31
CA SER A 172 -5.99 -8.43 14.53
C SER A 172 -6.06 -9.96 14.61
N ARG A 173 -6.73 -10.62 13.65
CA ARG A 173 -6.94 -12.07 13.64
C ARG A 173 -6.65 -12.67 12.28
N GLY A 174 -5.73 -13.63 12.24
CA GLY A 174 -5.27 -14.20 10.98
C GLY A 174 -6.28 -15.08 10.22
N ALA A 175 -7.23 -15.71 10.91
CA ALA A 175 -8.21 -16.60 10.29
C ALA A 175 -9.62 -15.98 10.16
N GLN A 176 -9.81 -14.71 10.50
CA GLN A 176 -11.12 -14.07 10.50
C GLN A 176 -11.24 -13.02 9.40
N PRO A 177 -12.42 -12.89 8.77
CA PRO A 177 -12.65 -11.85 7.76
C PRO A 177 -12.85 -10.46 8.37
N VAL A 178 -12.88 -10.34 9.72
CA VAL A 178 -13.34 -9.13 10.38
C VAL A 178 -12.22 -8.09 10.46
N PRO A 179 -12.39 -6.95 9.79
CA PRO A 179 -11.62 -5.74 10.02
C PRO A 179 -11.61 -5.33 11.47
N GLU A 180 -10.44 -4.89 11.92
CA GLU A 180 -10.42 -3.94 13.03
C GLU A 180 -10.84 -2.57 12.52
N ASP A 181 -10.32 -2.20 11.35
CA ASP A 181 -10.68 -1.01 10.63
C ASP A 181 -10.63 -1.23 9.11
N ASP A 182 -11.49 -0.51 8.39
CA ASP A 182 -11.61 -0.51 6.94
C ASP A 182 -11.87 0.91 6.44
N THR A 183 -11.10 1.35 5.45
CA THR A 183 -11.37 2.61 4.78
C THR A 183 -12.55 2.51 3.83
N ASP A 184 -13.06 3.65 3.35
CA ASP A 184 -13.90 3.69 2.15
C ASP A 184 -13.16 3.09 0.92
N ILE A 185 -13.93 2.61 -0.06
CA ILE A 185 -13.41 2.14 -1.35
C ILE A 185 -12.91 3.35 -2.16
N ALA A 186 -11.71 3.21 -2.74
CA ALA A 186 -11.14 4.18 -3.67
C ALA A 186 -10.72 3.54 -4.99
N SER A 187 -10.43 4.37 -5.99
CA SER A 187 -9.94 3.94 -7.29
C SER A 187 -8.53 4.47 -7.53
N PHE A 188 -7.68 3.63 -8.10
CA PHE A 188 -6.33 3.99 -8.51
C PHE A 188 -6.20 3.90 -10.03
N ARG A 189 -5.44 4.82 -10.62
CA ARG A 189 -5.15 4.90 -12.06
C ARG A 189 -3.68 5.22 -12.28
N ARG A 190 -3.03 4.45 -13.14
CA ARG A 190 -1.61 4.61 -13.50
C ARG A 190 -1.40 5.52 -14.70
#